data_AF-A0A3B8WNW3-F1
#
_entry.id   AF-A0A3B8WNW3-F1
#
_cell.length_a   1.000
_cell.length_b   1.000
_cell.length_c   1.000
_cell.angle_alpha   90.00
_cell.angle_beta   90.00
_cell.angle_gamma   90.00
#
_symmetry.space_group_name_H-M   'P 1'
#
loop_
_entity.id
_entity.type
_entity.pdbx_description
1 polymer ?
#
loop_
_entity_poly.entity_id
_entity_poly.type
_entity_poly.pdbx_seq_one_letter_code
_entity_poly.pdbx_strand_id
1 'polypeptide(L)' 'MASRKKWYVRFIAGNPEIFSDVKTESRSPMMRSEALEAIGHIDNNGWRGWVEDESGNRIYETATEKRYTS' A
#
# COMPACT_ATOMS: atom_id res chain seq x y z
N MET A 1 -14.07 1.10 -19.46
CA MET A 1 -12.64 0.74 -19.26
C MET A 1 -12.58 -0.57 -18.49
N ALA A 2 -11.96 -1.62 -19.04
CA ALA A 2 -11.72 -2.84 -18.26
C ALA A 2 -10.74 -2.52 -17.13
N SER A 3 -11.19 -2.65 -15.88
CA SER A 3 -10.37 -2.49 -14.68
C SER A 3 -9.37 -3.64 -14.62
N ARG A 4 -8.22 -3.48 -15.29
CA ARG A 4 -7.14 -4.47 -15.26
C ARG A 4 -6.53 -4.52 -13.87
N LYS A 5 -6.23 -5.74 -13.40
CA LYS A 5 -5.43 -5.96 -12.20
C LYS A 5 -4.03 -5.42 -12.46
N LYS A 6 -3.69 -4.30 -11.82
CA LYS A 6 -2.40 -3.62 -12.01
C LYS A 6 -1.91 -2.89 -10.76
N TRP A 7 -2.67 -2.96 -9.67
CA TRP A 7 -2.39 -2.23 -8.45
C TRP A 7 -1.74 -3.14 -7.43
N TYR A 8 -0.63 -2.66 -6.89
CA TYR A 8 0.17 -3.31 -5.87
C TYR A 8 -0.04 -2.59 -4.55
N VAL A 9 -0.27 -3.36 -3.49
CA VAL A 9 -0.32 -2.83 -2.13
C VAL A 9 1.01 -3.17 -1.49
N ARG A 10 1.78 -2.14 -1.15
CA ARG A 10 3.06 -2.26 -0.45
C ARG A 10 2.88 -1.79 0.98
N PHE A 11 3.51 -2.47 1.92
CA PHE A 11 3.44 -2.10 3.33
C PHE A 11 4.66 -2.55 4.11
N ILE A 12 4.95 -1.83 5.18
CA ILE A 12 5.95 -2.19 6.18
C ILE A 12 5.17 -2.46 7.47
N ALA A 13 5.14 -3.72 7.88
CA ALA A 13 4.41 -4.14 9.08
C ALA A 13 5.20 -3.82 10.36
N GLY A 14 4.51 -3.31 11.37
CA GLY A 14 5.07 -3.02 12.69
C GLY A 14 5.48 -1.55 12.86
N ASN A 15 6.41 -1.30 13.79
CA ASN A 15 6.90 0.05 14.05
C ASN A 15 7.71 0.58 12.83
N PRO A 16 7.25 1.65 12.17
CA PRO A 16 7.89 2.22 10.99
C PRO A 16 9.29 2.82 11.21
N GLU A 17 9.66 3.11 12.46
CA GLU A 17 10.99 3.64 12.82
C GLU A 17 12.04 2.53 12.96
N ILE A 18 11.58 1.28 13.11
CA ILE A 18 12.45 0.12 13.38
C ILE A 18 12.48 -0.82 12.17
N PHE A 19 11.33 -1.04 11.54
CA PHE A 19 11.22 -1.93 10.40
C PHE A 19 11.26 -1.13 9.09
N SER A 20 12.02 -1.66 8.13
CA SER A 20 12.17 -1.10 6.78
C SER A 20 11.83 -2.10 5.67
N ASP A 21 11.44 -3.31 6.05
CA ASP A 21 11.14 -4.39 5.10
C ASP A 21 9.80 -4.14 4.41
N VAL A 22 9.87 -3.85 3.10
CA VAL A 22 8.71 -3.61 2.26
C VAL A 22 8.12 -4.93 1.82
N LYS A 23 6.93 -5.22 2.34
CA LYS A 23 6.12 -6.38 1.96
C LYS A 23 5.12 -5.99 0.89
N THR A 24 4.77 -6.96 0.07
CA THR A 24 3.70 -6.84 -0.92
C THR A 24 2.55 -7.71 -0.50
N GLU A 25 1.34 -7.18 -0.62
CA GLU A 25 0.14 -7.97 -0.41
C GLU A 25 0.11 -9.15 -1.39
N SER A 26 -0.10 -10.35 -0.86
CA SER A 26 -0.06 -11.62 -1.60
C SER A 26 -1.00 -11.67 -2.80
N ARG A 27 -2.11 -10.92 -2.73
CA ARG A 27 -3.12 -10.83 -3.78
C ARG A 27 -2.77 -9.85 -4.91
N SER A 28 -1.67 -9.10 -4.79
CA SER A 28 -1.22 -8.19 -5.85
C SER A 28 -0.63 -8.95 -7.06
N PRO A 29 -0.84 -8.45 -8.29
CA PRO A 29 -1.62 -7.26 -8.65
C PRO A 29 -3.14 -7.50 -8.56
N MET A 30 -3.86 -6.47 -8.12
CA MET A 30 -5.33 -6.51 -7.92
C MET A 30 -6.05 -5.33 -8.59
N MET A 31 -7.39 -5.34 -8.57
CA MET A 31 -8.18 -4.21 -9.05
C MET A 31 -7.99 -2.99 -8.13
N ARG A 32 -8.26 -1.78 -8.67
CA ARG A 32 -8.08 -0.54 -7.90
C ARG A 32 -8.91 -0.54 -6.62
N SER A 33 -10.17 -0.96 -6.72
CA SER A 33 -11.09 -1.03 -5.58
C SER A 33 -10.57 -2.00 -4.52
N GLU A 34 -10.12 -3.19 -4.92
CA GLU A 34 -9.56 -4.19 -4.01
C GLU A 34 -8.29 -3.67 -3.32
N ALA A 35 -7.41 -2.96 -4.06
CA ALA A 35 -6.19 -2.38 -3.49
C ALA A 35 -6.50 -1.30 -2.45
N LEU A 36 -7.51 -0.48 -2.70
CA LEU A 36 -7.96 0.57 -1.78
C LEU A 36 -8.65 -0.03 -0.54
N GLU A 37 -9.35 -1.15 -0.67
CA GLU A 37 -9.91 -1.87 0.47
C GLU A 37 -8.79 -2.53 1.31
N ALA A 38 -7.85 -3.21 0.65
CA ALA A 38 -6.73 -3.88 1.30
C ALA A 38 -5.82 -2.89 2.06
N ILE A 39 -5.49 -1.74 1.47
CA ILE A 39 -4.68 -0.71 2.15
C ILE A 39 -5.41 -0.09 3.35
N GLY A 40 -6.75 -0.07 3.35
CA GLY A 40 -7.54 0.39 4.49
C GLY A 40 -7.29 -0.47 5.75
N HIS A 41 -7.10 -1.78 5.60
CA HIS A 41 -6.73 -2.65 6.73
C HIS A 41 -5.33 -2.34 7.27
N ILE A 42 -4.39 -2.00 6.39
CA ILE A 42 -3.00 -1.63 6.75
C ILE A 42 -2.99 -0.28 7.48
N ASP A 43 -3.74 0.70 6.99
CA ASP A 43 -3.86 2.03 7.62
C ASP A 43 -4.48 1.92 9.02
N ASN A 44 -5.50 1.08 9.20
CA ASN A 44 -6.11 0.80 10.50
C ASN A 44 -5.13 0.15 11.51
N ASN A 45 -4.13 -0.61 11.04
CA ASN A 45 -3.08 -1.17 11.89
C ASN A 45 -1.99 -0.15 12.25
N GLY A 46 -2.07 1.08 11.72
CA GLY A 46 -1.06 2.13 11.92
C GLY A 46 0.27 1.88 11.19
N TRP A 47 0.29 0.90 10.29
CA TRP A 47 1.49 0.53 9.54
C TRP A 47 1.75 1.49 8.39
N ARG A 48 3.01 1.56 7.94
CA ARG A 48 3.33 2.26 6.71
C ARG A 48 2.87 1.43 5.52
N GLY A 49 2.24 2.07 4.57
CA GLY A 49 1.87 1.43 3.31
C GLY A 49 1.36 2.41 2.27
N TRP A 50 1.36 1.94 1.03
CA TRP A 50 0.94 2.69 -0.14
C TRP A 50 0.42 1.75 -1.22
N VAL A 51 -0.33 2.31 -2.16
CA VAL A 51 -0.82 1.63 -3.35
C VAL A 51 -0.15 2.24 -4.57
N GLU A 52 0.51 1.41 -5.37
CA GLU A 52 1.24 1.79 -6.58
C GLU A 52 0.80 0.96 -7.79
N ASP A 53 1.03 1.47 -9.01
CA ASP A 53 0.96 0.66 -10.22
C ASP A 53 2.32 0.00 -10.55
N GLU A 54 2.37 -0.82 -11.61
CA GLU A 54 3.60 -1.45 -12.10
C GLU A 54 4.72 -0.45 -12.42
N SER A 55 4.36 0.80 -12.75
CA SER A 55 5.30 1.87 -13.07
C SER A 55 5.77 2.64 -11.82
N GLY A 56 5.29 2.27 -10.63
CA GLY A 56 5.63 2.94 -9.36
C GLY A 56 4.81 4.20 -9.07
N ASN A 57 3.74 4.47 -9.83
CA ASN A 57 2.88 5.62 -9.56
C ASN A 57 1.98 5.35 -8.35
N ARG A 58 2.21 6.08 -7.26
CA ARG A 58 1.41 5.96 -6.04
C ARG A 58 0.08 6.70 -6.18
N ILE A 59 -1.02 6.03 -5.85
CA ILE A 59 -2.37 6.62 -5.86
C ILE A 59 -2.98 6.77 -4.48
N TYR A 60 -2.38 6.13 -3.48
CA TYR A 60 -2.81 6.22 -2.10
C TYR A 60 -1.62 5.92 -1.18
N GLU A 61 -1.56 6.62 -0.06
CA GLU A 61 -0.57 6.42 0.99
C GLU A 61 -1.29 6.52 2.34
N THR A 62 -0.95 5.61 3.24
CA THR A 62 -1.39 5.61 4.65
C THR A 62 -0.98 6.91 5.36
N ALA A 63 -1.68 7.25 6.43
CA ALA A 63 -1.33 8.43 7.22
C ALA A 63 0.11 8.33 7.79
N THR A 64 0.50 7.12 8.20
CA THR A 64 1.85 6.85 8.71
C THR A 64 2.92 7.01 7.63
N GLU A 65 2.70 6.51 6.41
CA GLU A 65 3.64 6.71 5.29
C GLU A 65 3.79 8.20 4.98
N LYS A 66 2.68 8.94 4.87
CA LYS A 66 2.71 10.38 4.61
C LYS A 66 3.51 11.17 5.64
N ARG A 67 3.38 10.82 6.93
CA ARG A 67 4.16 11.43 8.02
C ARG A 67 5.64 11.10 7.95
N TYR A 68 5.98 9.91 7.47
CA TYR A 68 7.37 9.47 7.32
C TYR A 68 8.06 10.16 6.12
N THR A 69 7.33 10.36 5.03
CA THR A 69 7.86 10.98 3.79
C THR A 69 7.80 12.50 3.77
N SER A 70 7.12 13.12 4.75
CA SER A 70 7.02 14.58 4.90
C SER A 70 8.18 15.13 5.70
#